data_AF-A0A4R8KYF5-F1
#
_entry.id   AF-A0A4R8KYF5-F1
#
_cell.length_a   1.000
_cell.length_b   1.000
_cell.length_c   1.000
_cell.angle_alpha   90.00
_cell.angle_beta   90.00
_cell.angle_gamma   90.00
#
_symmetry.space_group_name_H-M   'P 1'
#
loop_
_entity.id
_entity.type
_entity.pdbx_description
1 polymer ?
#
loop_
_entity_poly.entity_id
_entity_poly.type
_entity_poly.pdbx_seq_one_letter_code
_entity_poly.pdbx_strand_id
1 'polypeptide(L)'
;MAEAKKTAINITENRQMVNFAAGIAPPDLVDLIFDYILAEFPEMAQRAVVLKEATRKEFSGDTTYIPRRSPTERQKMVNEVLRLFNGRNATEIARRLNISRSTVYRLIKTAG
;
A
#
# COMPACT_ATOMS: atom_id res chain seq x y z
N MET A 1 -23.72 18.58 -0.93
CA MET A 1 -22.94 17.32 -0.86
C MET A 1 -22.86 16.56 -2.21
N ALA A 2 -22.80 17.26 -3.36
CA ALA A 2 -22.78 16.61 -4.69
C ALA A 2 -21.49 16.84 -5.49
N GLU A 3 -20.53 17.59 -4.96
CA GLU A 3 -19.41 18.13 -5.75
C GLU A 3 -18.14 17.27 -5.70
N ALA A 4 -17.88 16.59 -4.57
CA ALA A 4 -16.70 15.74 -4.41
C ALA A 4 -16.73 14.43 -5.25
N LYS A 5 -17.92 13.95 -5.65
CA LYS A 5 -18.03 12.73 -6.49
C LYS A 5 -17.76 12.99 -7.97
N LYS A 6 -18.02 14.20 -8.48
CA LYS A 6 -17.76 14.54 -9.90
C LYS A 6 -16.27 14.64 -10.21
N THR A 7 -15.46 15.11 -9.26
CA THR A 7 -14.00 15.25 -9.45
C THR A 7 -13.28 13.90 -9.54
N ALA A 8 -13.67 12.91 -8.73
CA ALA A 8 -13.04 11.58 -8.74
C ALA A 8 -13.36 10.76 -10.02
N ILE A 9 -14.55 10.95 -10.58
CA ILE A 9 -14.97 10.31 -11.84
C ILE A 9 -14.17 10.91 -13.01
N ASN A 10 -14.02 12.23 -13.07
CA ASN A 10 -13.25 12.91 -14.12
C ASN A 10 -11.76 12.53 -14.12
N ILE A 11 -11.14 12.29 -12.95
CA ILE A 11 -9.72 11.88 -12.88
C ILE A 11 -9.53 10.44 -13.38
N THR A 12 -10.49 9.56 -13.08
CA THR A 12 -10.43 8.15 -13.50
C THR A 12 -10.68 8.00 -15.01
N GLU A 13 -11.61 8.77 -15.56
CA GLU A 13 -11.90 8.78 -17.00
C GLU A 13 -10.78 9.44 -17.81
N ASN A 14 -10.17 10.54 -17.33
CA ASN A 14 -9.01 11.15 -18.01
C ASN A 14 -7.81 10.20 -18.06
N ARG A 15 -7.62 9.37 -17.02
CA ARG A 15 -6.54 8.36 -16.98
C ARG A 15 -6.76 7.24 -17.99
N GLN A 16 -8.01 6.93 -18.34
CA GLN A 16 -8.31 5.94 -19.38
C GLN A 16 -8.20 6.52 -20.79
N MET A 17 -8.45 7.82 -20.99
CA MET A 17 -8.36 8.49 -22.30
C MET A 17 -6.91 8.71 -22.78
N VAL A 18 -5.95 8.96 -21.88
CA VAL A 18 -4.53 9.13 -22.26
C VAL A 18 -3.83 7.82 -22.65
N ASN A 19 -4.35 6.67 -22.23
CA ASN A 19 -3.73 5.36 -22.47
C ASN A 19 -4.07 4.74 -23.84
N PHE A 20 -5.06 5.25 -24.56
CA PHE A 20 -5.52 4.65 -25.83
C PHE A 20 -4.92 5.27 -27.10
N ALA A 21 -4.25 6.44 -27.01
CA ALA A 21 -3.86 7.22 -28.19
C ALA A 21 -2.40 7.04 -28.65
N ALA A 22 -1.56 6.33 -27.91
CA ALA A 22 -0.20 6.01 -28.31
C ALA A 22 0.11 4.59 -27.87
N GLY A 23 0.91 3.83 -28.62
CA GLY A 23 1.35 2.46 -28.31
C GLY A 23 2.25 2.36 -27.07
N ILE A 24 1.91 3.10 -26.01
CA ILE A 24 2.55 3.16 -24.72
C ILE A 24 1.90 2.07 -23.88
N ALA A 25 2.72 1.11 -23.44
CA ALA A 25 2.27 0.12 -22.48
C ALA A 25 1.69 0.82 -21.24
N PRO A 26 0.65 0.25 -20.59
CA PRO A 26 0.10 0.84 -19.39
C PRO A 26 1.20 1.06 -18.33
N PRO A 27 1.14 2.15 -17.55
CA PRO A 27 2.16 2.48 -16.57
C PRO A 27 2.32 1.34 -15.57
N ASP A 28 3.57 0.94 -15.33
CA ASP A 28 3.88 -0.12 -14.38
C ASP A 28 3.96 0.39 -12.94
N LEU A 29 4.24 -0.51 -12.00
CA LEU A 29 4.32 -0.15 -10.59
C LEU A 29 5.34 0.95 -10.29
N VAL A 30 6.49 0.97 -10.95
CA VAL A 30 7.51 2.00 -10.74
C VAL A 30 6.99 3.34 -11.24
N ASP A 31 6.32 3.36 -12.40
CA ASP A 31 5.66 4.56 -12.91
C ASP A 31 4.63 5.09 -11.90
N LEU A 32 3.77 4.20 -11.39
CA LEU A 32 2.71 4.53 -10.43
C LEU A 32 3.25 5.09 -9.10
N ILE A 33 4.36 4.53 -8.58
CA ILE A 33 4.99 5.00 -7.34
C ILE A 33 5.51 6.43 -7.52
N PHE A 34 6.21 6.71 -8.62
CA PHE A 34 6.75 8.04 -8.87
C PHE A 34 5.64 9.05 -9.19
N ASP A 35 4.59 8.66 -9.89
CA ASP A 35 3.40 9.49 -10.08
C ASP A 35 2.77 9.89 -8.73
N TYR A 36 2.65 8.94 -7.79
CA TYR A 36 2.15 9.21 -6.45
C TYR A 36 3.05 10.18 -5.67
N ILE A 37 4.37 10.01 -5.74
CA ILE A 37 5.32 10.92 -5.09
C ILE A 37 5.23 12.33 -5.69
N LEU A 38 5.16 12.45 -7.01
CA LEU A 38 5.12 13.75 -7.68
C LEU A 38 3.79 14.48 -7.50
N ALA A 39 2.70 13.74 -7.27
CA ALA A 39 1.42 14.35 -6.91
C ALA A 39 1.48 15.08 -5.56
N GLU A 40 2.25 14.55 -4.61
CA GLU A 40 2.43 15.13 -3.27
C GLU A 40 3.61 16.11 -3.20
N PHE A 41 4.67 15.90 -4.00
CA PHE A 41 5.91 16.69 -4.01
C PHE A 41 6.35 17.08 -5.43
N PRO A 42 5.65 18.03 -6.09
CA PRO A 42 5.95 18.42 -7.46
C PRO A 42 7.37 18.95 -7.68
N GLU A 43 7.98 19.54 -6.65
CA GLU A 43 9.35 20.06 -6.68
C GLU A 43 10.41 18.97 -6.94
N MET A 44 10.08 17.69 -6.76
CA MET A 44 10.98 16.57 -7.02
C MET A 44 11.01 16.13 -8.49
N ALA A 45 10.22 16.72 -9.39
CA ALA A 45 10.05 16.28 -10.78
C ALA A 45 11.38 16.00 -11.52
N GLN A 46 12.34 16.91 -11.44
CA GLN A 46 13.63 16.75 -12.10
C GLN A 46 14.45 15.58 -11.53
N ARG A 47 14.39 15.40 -10.21
CA ARG A 47 15.15 14.35 -9.52
C ARG A 47 14.47 12.97 -9.65
N ALA A 48 13.15 12.96 -9.77
CA ALA A 48 12.35 11.77 -9.96
C ALA A 48 12.74 11.00 -11.24
N VAL A 49 13.07 11.69 -12.32
CA VAL A 49 13.53 11.04 -13.57
C VAL A 49 14.75 10.16 -13.32
N VAL A 50 15.78 10.72 -12.68
CA VAL A 50 17.04 10.01 -12.36
C VAL A 50 16.80 8.89 -11.36
N LEU A 51 16.00 9.14 -10.31
CA LEU A 51 15.69 8.15 -9.29
C LEU A 51 14.86 6.99 -9.84
N LYS A 52 13.99 7.26 -10.82
CA LYS A 52 13.18 6.24 -11.49
C LYS A 52 14.06 5.28 -12.28
N GLU A 53 15.02 5.79 -13.04
CA GLU A 53 16.01 4.96 -13.73
C GLU A 53 16.87 4.16 -12.75
N ALA A 54 17.35 4.79 -11.67
CA ALA A 54 18.11 4.12 -10.63
C ALA A 54 17.30 2.99 -9.96
N THR A 55 16.02 3.23 -9.65
CA THR A 55 15.10 2.23 -9.08
C THR A 55 14.95 1.04 -10.01
N ARG A 56 14.74 1.28 -11.31
CA ARG A 56 14.65 0.18 -12.30
C ARG A 56 15.95 -0.60 -12.37
N LYS A 57 17.09 0.07 -12.37
CA LYS A 57 18.39 -0.59 -12.42
C LYS A 57 18.62 -1.49 -11.20
N GLU A 58 18.32 -0.98 -10.01
CA GLU A 58 18.56 -1.68 -8.74
C GLU A 58 17.62 -2.87 -8.54
N PHE A 59 16.34 -2.70 -8.89
CA PHE A 59 15.28 -3.67 -8.56
C PHE A 59 14.73 -4.41 -9.79
N SER A 60 15.34 -4.27 -10.97
CA SER A 60 14.92 -5.03 -12.17
C SER A 60 15.08 -6.54 -11.95
N GLY A 61 14.15 -7.31 -12.51
CA GLY A 61 14.16 -8.77 -12.42
C GLY A 61 13.53 -9.33 -11.14
N ASP A 62 13.29 -8.50 -10.13
CA ASP A 62 12.60 -8.92 -8.91
C ASP A 62 11.08 -8.97 -9.07
N THR A 63 10.50 -10.15 -8.91
CA THR A 63 9.05 -10.34 -8.75
C THR A 63 8.66 -10.16 -7.30
N THR A 64 8.85 -8.93 -6.79
CA THR A 64 8.59 -8.64 -5.38
C THR A 64 7.10 -8.48 -5.13
N TYR A 65 6.52 -9.40 -4.37
CA TYR A 65 5.19 -9.23 -3.79
C TYR A 65 5.21 -8.07 -2.78
N ILE A 66 4.36 -7.06 -3.00
CA ILE A 66 4.17 -5.95 -2.05
C ILE A 66 2.97 -6.25 -1.15
N PRO A 67 3.19 -6.69 0.11
CA PRO A 67 2.09 -6.96 1.02
C PRO A 67 1.44 -5.65 1.48
N ARG A 68 0.12 -5.69 1.72
CA ARG A 68 -0.64 -4.56 2.29
C ARG A 68 -0.09 -4.06 3.64
N ARG A 69 0.58 -4.93 4.40
CA ARG A 69 1.31 -4.58 5.64
C ARG A 69 2.72 -5.09 5.49
N SER A 70 3.70 -4.27 5.85
CA SER A 70 5.08 -4.70 5.89
C SER A 70 5.27 -5.88 6.87
N PRO A 71 6.26 -6.76 6.66
CA PRO A 71 6.61 -7.80 7.62
C PRO A 71 6.83 -7.25 9.04
N THR A 72 7.45 -6.08 9.14
CA THR A 72 7.69 -5.37 10.41
C THR A 72 6.40 -4.98 11.11
N GLU A 73 5.44 -4.39 10.40
CA GLU A 73 4.12 -4.04 10.98
C GLU A 73 3.35 -5.29 11.40
N ARG A 74 3.43 -6.36 10.61
CA ARG A 74 2.84 -7.65 10.99
C ARG A 74 3.47 -8.18 12.27
N GLN A 75 4.79 -8.12 12.41
CA GLN A 75 5.47 -8.57 13.62
C GLN A 75 5.13 -7.70 14.84
N LYS A 76 5.06 -6.37 14.68
CA LYS A 76 4.59 -5.46 15.73
C LYS A 76 3.19 -5.83 16.21
N MET A 77 2.28 -6.15 15.28
CA MET A 77 0.92 -6.59 15.60
C MET A 77 0.91 -7.92 16.35
N VAL A 78 1.73 -8.90 15.96
CA VAL A 78 1.87 -10.18 16.68
C VAL A 78 2.34 -9.93 18.10
N ASN A 79 3.41 -9.16 18.28
CA ASN A 79 3.99 -8.87 19.58
C ASN A 79 2.98 -8.16 20.49
N GLU A 80 2.21 -7.22 19.95
CA GLU A 80 1.20 -6.50 20.71
C GLU A 80 0.04 -7.41 21.14
N VAL A 81 -0.41 -8.31 20.27
CA VAL A 81 -1.42 -9.33 20.62
C VAL A 81 -0.91 -10.23 21.73
N LEU A 82 0.31 -10.77 21.62
CA LEU A 82 0.88 -11.66 22.62
C LEU A 82 1.08 -10.96 23.98
N ARG A 83 1.51 -9.70 23.96
CA ARG A 83 1.69 -8.88 25.17
C ARG A 83 0.38 -8.63 25.91
N LEU A 84 -0.71 -8.39 25.17
CA LEU A 84 -2.01 -8.06 25.76
C LEU A 84 -2.84 -9.30 26.12
N PHE A 85 -2.54 -10.46 25.55
CA PHE A 85 -3.38 -11.64 25.68
C PHE A 85 -3.28 -12.29 27.07
N ASN A 86 -4.42 -12.38 27.75
CA ASN A 86 -4.53 -12.99 29.08
C ASN A 86 -5.30 -14.32 29.09
N GLY A 87 -5.53 -14.92 27.91
CA GLY A 87 -6.27 -16.17 27.75
C GLY A 87 -7.76 -16.01 27.45
N ARG A 88 -8.41 -14.90 27.84
CA ARG A 88 -9.87 -14.72 27.71
C ARG A 88 -10.30 -13.39 27.07
N ASN A 89 -9.38 -12.44 26.89
CA ASN A 89 -9.66 -11.08 26.40
C ASN A 89 -9.57 -10.89 24.87
N ALA A 90 -9.71 -11.95 24.06
CA ALA A 90 -9.55 -11.85 22.60
C ALA A 90 -10.50 -10.83 21.92
N THR A 91 -11.72 -10.69 22.43
CA THR A 91 -12.70 -9.71 21.90
C THR A 91 -12.27 -8.27 22.18
N GLU A 92 -11.64 -8.03 23.32
CA GLU A 92 -11.15 -6.70 23.71
C GLU A 92 -9.95 -6.30 22.85
N ILE A 93 -8.98 -7.22 22.69
CA ILE A 93 -7.80 -7.01 21.83
C ILE A 93 -8.22 -6.73 20.38
N ALA A 94 -9.21 -7.48 19.87
CA ALA A 94 -9.74 -7.28 18.53
C ALA A 94 -10.26 -5.84 18.32
N ARG A 95 -11.03 -5.32 19.27
CA ARG A 95 -11.53 -3.93 19.23
C ARG A 95 -10.38 -2.92 19.33
N ARG A 96 -9.46 -3.13 20.28
CA ARG A 96 -8.35 -2.21 20.54
C ARG A 96 -7.38 -2.10 19.36
N LEU A 97 -7.09 -3.20 18.69
CA LEU A 97 -6.15 -3.26 17.57
C LEU A 97 -6.85 -3.18 16.20
N ASN A 98 -8.16 -2.99 16.19
CA ASN A 98 -8.99 -2.93 14.98
C ASN A 98 -8.76 -4.13 14.02
N ILE A 99 -8.82 -5.33 14.58
CA ILE A 99 -8.69 -6.61 13.86
C ILE A 99 -9.83 -7.55 14.21
N SER A 100 -10.06 -8.57 13.38
CA SER A 100 -11.08 -9.57 13.69
C SER A 100 -10.66 -10.44 14.87
N ARG A 101 -11.64 -10.92 15.65
CA ARG A 101 -11.41 -11.90 16.73
C ARG A 101 -10.73 -13.17 16.19
N SER A 102 -11.08 -13.62 14.99
CA SER A 102 -10.42 -14.74 14.31
C SER A 102 -8.95 -14.48 14.02
N THR A 103 -8.59 -13.23 13.69
CA THR A 103 -7.19 -12.83 13.48
C THR A 103 -6.40 -12.88 14.78
N VAL A 104 -6.97 -12.47 15.91
CA VAL A 104 -6.31 -12.58 17.23
C VAL A 104 -5.90 -14.03 17.50
N TYR A 105 -6.83 -14.98 17.41
CA TYR A 105 -6.52 -16.39 17.63
C TYR A 105 -5.51 -16.96 16.62
N ARG A 106 -5.61 -16.55 15.36
CA ARG A 106 -4.65 -16.97 14.34
C ARG A 106 -3.24 -16.49 14.66
N LEU A 107 -3.08 -15.25 15.10
CA LEU A 107 -1.77 -14.69 15.46
C LEU A 107 -1.18 -15.39 16.68
N ILE A 108 -2.00 -15.71 17.70
CA ILE A 108 -1.57 -16.48 18.87
C ILE A 108 -1.11 -17.89 18.44
N LYS A 109 -1.91 -18.58 17.62
CA LYS A 109 -1.59 -19.93 17.13
C LYS A 109 -0.33 -19.99 16.25
N THR A 110 -0.04 -18.93 15.52
CA THR A 110 1.12 -18.92 14.59
C THR A 110 2.43 -18.59 15.32
N ALA A 111 2.34 -17.98 16.51
CA ALA A 111 3.50 -17.58 17.30
C ALA A 111 3.89 -18.59 18.39
N GLY A 112 2.94 -19.41 18.85
CA GLY A 112 3.22 -20.58 19.69
C GLY A 112 3.50 -21.80 18.83
#